data_AF-A0AA88HNY8-F1
#
_entry.id   AF-A0AA88HNY8-F1
#
_cell.length_a   1.000
_cell.length_b   1.000
_cell.length_c   1.000
_cell.angle_alpha   90.00
_cell.angle_beta   90.00
_cell.angle_gamma   90.00
#
_symmetry.space_group_name_H-M   'P 1'
#
loop_
_entity.id
_entity.type
_entity.pdbx_description
1 polymer ?
#
loop_
_entity_poly.entity_id
_entity_poly.type
_entity_poly.pdbx_seq_one_letter_code
_entity_poly.pdbx_strand_id
1 'polypeptide(L)'
;MLASEFVVCLSDHIEDIFGHFENIQRKINVGLSEIFKTAQTLISDVEEIHLPRLTPCQLHRSNYSTKDPESYFRVWLAIPILGDLIDQLKCRFSDHKDLLGTLQCFIPTSTTETIDVKSLKLYENLVDLELVSGEYLLWKLVWEKMEQDKLSCAIEATENIRATENICFFESRYCNC
;
A
#
# COMPACT_ATOMS: atom_id res chain seq x y z
N MET A 1 -4.44 -2.98 -22.97
CA MET A 1 -3.31 -2.95 -22.03
C MET A 1 -3.30 -4.30 -21.37
N LEU A 2 -2.30 -5.12 -21.65
CA LEU A 2 -2.25 -6.49 -21.11
C LEU A 2 -2.07 -6.37 -19.60
N ALA A 3 -2.78 -7.17 -18.79
CA ALA A 3 -2.76 -6.97 -17.35
C ALA A 3 -1.34 -7.15 -16.73
N SER A 4 -0.40 -7.80 -17.44
CA SER A 4 1.02 -7.82 -17.08
C SER A 4 1.68 -6.43 -17.12
N GLU A 5 1.27 -5.56 -18.03
CA GLU A 5 1.73 -4.17 -18.12
C GLU A 5 1.23 -3.35 -16.93
N PHE A 6 0.06 -3.68 -16.37
CA PHE A 6 -0.51 -2.99 -15.21
C PHE A 6 0.28 -3.26 -13.93
N VAL A 7 0.66 -4.52 -13.66
CA VAL A 7 1.46 -4.86 -12.46
C VAL A 7 2.89 -4.33 -12.56
N VAL A 8 3.50 -4.35 -13.74
CA VAL A 8 4.80 -3.71 -13.98
C VAL A 8 4.69 -2.21 -13.74
N CYS A 9 3.70 -1.53 -14.34
CA CYS A 9 3.49 -0.10 -14.14
C CYS A 9 3.20 0.28 -12.68
N LEU A 10 2.47 -0.57 -11.95
CA LEU A 10 2.22 -0.35 -10.52
C LEU A 10 3.50 -0.49 -9.69
N SER A 11 4.34 -1.50 -10.00
CA SER A 11 5.64 -1.67 -9.34
C SER A 11 6.54 -0.46 -9.59
N ASP A 12 6.63 -0.01 -10.84
CA ASP A 12 7.43 1.15 -11.23
C ASP A 12 6.93 2.41 -10.50
N HIS A 13 5.61 2.61 -10.43
CA HIS A 13 5.02 3.73 -9.72
C HIS A 13 5.29 3.69 -8.21
N ILE A 14 5.31 2.51 -7.59
CA ILE A 14 5.69 2.33 -6.19
C ILE A 14 7.16 2.70 -5.96
N GLU A 15 8.05 2.26 -6.85
CA GLU A 15 9.47 2.60 -6.81
C GLU A 15 9.70 4.11 -6.97
N ASP A 16 8.97 4.76 -7.87
CA ASP A 16 8.97 6.22 -8.05
C ASP A 16 8.52 6.96 -6.78
N ILE A 17 7.43 6.49 -6.15
CA ILE A 17 6.96 7.04 -4.88
C ILE A 17 8.07 6.95 -3.83
N PHE A 18 8.70 5.78 -3.68
CA PHE A 18 9.79 5.60 -2.73
C PHE A 18 10.98 6.52 -3.03
N GLY A 19 11.37 6.65 -4.29
CA GLY A 19 12.41 7.57 -4.72
C GLY A 19 12.09 9.03 -4.36
N HIS A 20 10.82 9.42 -4.47
CA HIS A 20 10.37 10.75 -4.05
C HIS A 20 10.49 10.95 -2.54
N PHE A 21 10.05 9.98 -1.72
CA PHE A 21 10.16 10.07 -0.26
C PHE A 21 11.60 10.07 0.24
N GLU A 22 12.48 9.25 -0.34
CA GLU A 22 13.91 9.27 -0.02
C GLU A 22 14.56 10.60 -0.39
N ASN A 23 14.07 11.26 -1.45
CA ASN A 23 14.50 12.61 -1.79
C ASN A 23 14.01 13.66 -0.78
N ILE A 24 12.77 13.55 -0.29
CA ILE A 24 12.27 14.39 0.81
C ILE A 24 13.15 14.18 2.05
N GLN A 25 13.50 12.94 2.38
CA GLN A 25 14.33 12.63 3.54
C GLN A 25 15.73 13.23 3.42
N ARG A 26 16.34 13.15 2.24
CA ARG A 26 17.65 13.78 1.98
C ARG A 26 17.61 15.31 2.12
N LYS A 27 16.49 15.92 1.73
CA LYS A 27 16.28 17.38 1.78
C LYS A 27 15.56 17.86 3.04
N ILE A 28 15.39 16.99 4.04
CA ILE A 28 14.58 17.27 5.22
C ILE A 28 15.05 18.52 5.96
N ASN A 29 16.35 18.77 5.99
CA ASN A 29 16.93 19.95 6.63
C ASN A 29 16.45 21.25 5.98
N VAL A 30 16.38 21.27 4.64
CA VAL A 30 15.96 22.46 3.88
C VAL A 30 14.47 22.67 4.05
N GLY A 31 13.67 21.63 3.83
CA GLY A 31 12.21 21.72 3.96
C GLY A 31 11.76 22.09 5.36
N LEU A 32 12.40 21.53 6.40
CA LEU A 32 12.12 21.90 7.77
C LEU A 32 12.49 23.36 8.05
N SER A 33 13.63 23.84 7.56
CA SER A 33 14.04 25.23 7.79
C SER A 33 13.07 26.23 7.16
N GLU A 34 12.54 25.92 5.97
CA GLU A 34 11.49 26.72 5.34
C GLU A 34 10.21 26.74 6.19
N ILE A 35 9.71 25.57 6.61
CA ILE A 35 8.53 25.46 7.47
C ILE A 35 8.75 26.18 8.80
N PHE A 36 9.93 26.04 9.41
CA PHE A 36 10.27 26.65 10.68
C PHE A 36 10.30 28.18 10.57
N LYS A 37 10.87 28.73 9.50
CA LYS A 37 10.83 30.18 9.22
C LYS A 37 9.41 30.68 9.04
N THR A 38 8.57 29.97 8.27
CA THR A 38 7.16 30.34 8.11
C THR A 38 6.45 30.36 9.46
N ALA A 39 6.64 29.34 10.30
CA ALA A 39 6.08 29.32 11.65
C ALA A 39 6.59 30.50 12.49
N GLN A 40 7.89 30.81 12.42
CA GLN A 40 8.49 31.93 13.15
C GLN A 40 7.90 33.28 12.71
N THR A 41 7.65 33.48 11.41
CA THR A 41 7.00 34.69 10.89
C THR A 41 5.52 34.81 11.28
N LEU A 42 4.83 33.69 11.47
CA LEU A 42 3.41 33.70 11.85
C LEU A 42 3.20 34.05 13.33
N ILE A 43 4.16 33.68 14.18
CA ILE A 43 4.07 33.90 15.63
C ILE A 43 4.88 35.09 16.12
N SER A 44 5.73 35.72 15.27
CA SER A 44 6.64 36.80 15.67
C SER A 44 5.97 37.97 16.39
N ASP A 45 4.70 38.23 16.10
CA ASP A 45 3.92 39.32 16.70
C ASP A 45 3.37 38.96 18.09
N VAL A 46 3.44 37.68 18.49
CA VAL A 46 2.89 37.13 19.73
C VAL A 46 3.99 36.61 20.64
N GLU A 47 4.87 35.74 20.13
CA GLU A 47 5.90 35.07 20.93
C GLU A 47 7.05 34.54 20.04
N GLU A 48 8.20 34.25 20.64
CA GLU A 48 9.28 33.54 19.96
C GLU A 48 9.13 32.02 20.13
N ILE A 49 9.52 31.25 19.11
CA ILE A 49 9.55 29.79 19.22
C ILE A 49 10.69 29.39 20.16
N HIS A 50 10.36 28.77 21.29
CA HIS A 50 11.32 28.30 22.26
C HIS A 50 11.47 26.78 22.27
N LEU A 51 12.56 26.30 22.87
CA LEU A 51 12.73 24.88 23.16
C LEU A 51 11.61 24.41 24.09
N PRO A 52 10.95 23.28 23.79
CA PRO A 52 9.97 22.71 24.70
C PRO A 52 10.58 22.42 26.06
N ARG A 53 9.76 22.53 27.12
CA ARG A 53 10.20 22.25 28.49
C ARG A 53 10.63 20.78 28.61
N LEU A 54 11.94 20.55 28.76
CA LEU A 54 12.48 19.22 29.06
C LEU A 54 12.27 18.93 30.55
N THR A 55 11.57 17.85 30.87
CA THR A 55 11.38 17.41 32.27
C THR A 55 12.37 16.29 32.59
N PRO A 56 12.88 16.20 33.84
CA PRO A 56 13.84 15.17 34.22
C PRO A 56 13.32 13.74 34.04
N CYS A 57 12.00 13.56 34.08
CA CYS A 57 11.34 12.26 34.01
C CYS A 57 10.34 12.22 32.84
N GLN A 58 10.82 11.99 31.61
CA GLN A 58 9.97 11.55 30.51
C GLN A 58 10.14 10.04 30.30
N LEU A 59 9.05 9.29 30.41
CA LEU A 59 9.05 7.82 30.21
C LEU A 59 8.75 7.42 28.77
N HIS A 60 8.00 8.24 28.03
CA HIS A 60 7.48 7.88 26.69
C HIS A 60 8.03 8.75 25.56
N ARG A 61 8.90 9.73 25.85
CA ARG A 61 9.58 10.57 24.83
C ARG A 61 11.04 10.76 25.18
N SER A 62 11.86 10.80 24.14
CA SER A 62 13.29 11.10 24.22
C SER A 62 13.52 12.57 24.55
N ASN A 63 14.30 12.83 25.59
CA ASN A 63 14.80 14.16 25.94
C ASN A 63 16.02 14.52 25.05
N TYR A 64 15.78 14.96 23.82
CA TYR A 64 16.86 15.37 22.93
C TYR A 64 17.51 16.66 23.46
N SER A 65 18.83 16.61 23.71
CA SER A 65 19.61 17.80 24.06
C SER A 65 20.04 18.53 22.78
N THR A 66 19.34 19.61 22.45
CA THR A 66 19.68 20.49 21.33
C THR A 66 19.87 21.93 21.82
N LYS A 67 20.61 22.73 21.04
CA LYS A 67 20.94 24.12 21.40
C LYS A 67 19.88 25.11 20.93
N ASP A 68 19.13 24.75 19.90
CA ASP A 68 18.13 25.61 19.26
C ASP A 68 16.82 24.84 18.98
N PRO A 69 15.68 25.55 18.93
CA PRO A 69 14.37 24.94 18.71
C PRO A 69 14.22 24.26 17.34
N GLU A 70 14.81 24.80 16.27
CA GLU A 70 14.72 24.23 14.92
C GLU A 70 15.37 22.84 14.89
N SER A 71 16.58 22.72 15.45
CA SER A 71 17.27 21.44 15.61
C SER A 71 16.52 20.47 16.52
N TYR A 72 15.81 20.96 17.54
CA TYR A 72 14.96 20.12 18.38
C TYR A 72 13.85 19.48 17.56
N PHE A 73 13.04 20.29 16.88
CA PHE A 73 11.92 19.79 16.06
C PHE A 73 12.42 18.93 14.90
N ARG A 74 13.62 19.16 14.39
CA ARG A 74 14.23 18.29 13.38
C ARG A 74 14.38 16.85 13.86
N VAL A 75 15.06 16.67 14.99
CA VAL A 75 15.43 15.34 15.49
C VAL A 75 14.24 14.67 16.19
N TRP A 76 13.39 15.46 16.84
CA TRP A 76 12.24 14.94 17.58
C TRP A 76 11.00 14.69 16.72
N LEU A 77 10.77 15.49 15.68
CA LEU A 77 9.55 15.44 14.88
C LEU A 77 9.83 15.02 13.43
N ALA A 78 10.63 15.81 12.71
CA ALA A 78 10.72 15.69 11.26
C ALA A 78 11.33 14.35 10.83
N ILE A 79 12.51 14.01 11.39
CA ILE A 79 13.21 12.76 11.03
C ILE A 79 12.38 11.54 11.41
N PRO A 80 11.87 11.39 12.66
CA PRO A 80 11.10 10.22 13.05
C PRO A 80 9.82 10.05 12.22
N ILE A 81 9.02 11.11 12.06
CA ILE A 81 7.75 11.02 11.30
C ILE A 81 7.99 10.60 9.86
N LEU A 82 8.99 11.19 9.19
CA LEU A 82 9.25 10.86 7.80
C LEU A 82 9.83 9.45 7.65
N GLY A 83 10.70 9.03 8.58
CA GLY A 83 11.21 7.66 8.65
C GLY A 83 10.08 6.64 8.82
N ASP A 84 9.25 6.83 9.84
CA ASP A 84 8.11 5.95 10.12
C ASP A 84 7.13 5.88 8.95
N LEU A 85 6.87 7.01 8.28
CA LEU A 85 6.01 7.03 7.09
C LEU A 85 6.61 6.22 5.94
N ILE A 86 7.91 6.37 5.67
CA ILE A 86 8.61 5.59 4.64
C ILE A 86 8.54 4.10 4.97
N ASP A 87 8.79 3.74 6.22
CA ASP A 87 8.79 2.33 6.65
C ASP A 87 7.37 1.73 6.55
N GLN A 88 6.34 2.47 6.95
CA GLN A 88 4.95 2.04 6.78
C GLN A 88 4.57 1.83 5.31
N LEU A 89 4.99 2.74 4.42
CA LEU A 89 4.76 2.59 2.98
C LEU A 89 5.54 1.38 2.44
N LYS A 90 6.79 1.18 2.87
CA LYS A 90 7.60 0.02 2.51
C LYS A 90 6.92 -1.27 2.94
N CYS A 91 6.56 -1.42 4.21
CA CYS A 91 5.83 -2.61 4.69
C CYS A 91 4.57 -2.87 3.87
N ARG A 92 3.75 -1.84 3.65
CA ARG A 92 2.48 -2.00 2.93
C ARG A 92 2.70 -2.40 1.47
N PHE A 93 3.56 -1.74 0.72
CA PHE A 93 3.72 -2.05 -0.70
C PHE A 93 4.62 -3.28 -0.97
N SER A 94 5.55 -3.61 -0.07
CA SER A 94 6.38 -4.82 -0.21
C SER A 94 5.53 -6.07 -0.09
N ASP A 95 4.71 -6.16 0.96
CA ASP A 95 3.86 -7.32 1.23
C ASP A 95 2.76 -7.49 0.16
N HIS A 96 2.34 -6.38 -0.44
CA HIS A 96 1.29 -6.39 -1.46
C HIS A 96 1.82 -6.64 -2.89
N LYS A 97 3.12 -6.54 -3.16
CA LYS A 97 3.67 -6.75 -4.53
C LYS A 97 3.41 -8.17 -5.03
N ASP A 98 3.80 -9.16 -4.24
CA ASP A 98 3.64 -10.58 -4.59
C ASP A 98 2.16 -11.00 -4.57
N LEU A 99 1.40 -10.43 -3.63
CA LEU A 99 -0.04 -10.62 -3.56
C LEU A 99 -0.74 -10.11 -4.82
N LEU A 100 -0.41 -8.91 -5.29
CA LEU A 100 -1.04 -8.31 -6.47
C LEU A 100 -0.71 -9.10 -7.74
N GLY A 101 0.52 -9.58 -7.90
CA GLY A 101 0.87 -10.49 -8.99
C GLY A 101 0.04 -11.77 -8.96
N THR A 102 -0.21 -12.32 -7.78
CA THR A 102 -1.02 -13.53 -7.63
C THR A 102 -2.51 -13.27 -7.88
N LEU A 103 -3.06 -12.17 -7.38
CA LEU A 103 -4.45 -11.78 -7.64
C LEU A 103 -4.70 -11.52 -9.12
N GLN A 104 -3.71 -11.00 -9.85
CA GLN A 104 -3.81 -10.79 -11.29
C GLN A 104 -4.02 -12.11 -12.07
N CYS A 105 -3.51 -13.24 -11.56
CA CYS A 105 -3.69 -14.53 -12.23
C CYS A 105 -5.17 -14.93 -12.33
N PHE A 106 -6.04 -14.41 -11.46
CA PHE A 106 -7.48 -14.63 -11.51
C PHE A 106 -8.20 -13.83 -12.62
N ILE A 107 -7.48 -13.00 -13.38
CA ILE A 107 -8.02 -12.33 -14.56
C ILE A 107 -7.86 -13.29 -15.76
N PRO A 108 -8.92 -13.60 -16.53
CA PRO A 108 -8.89 -14.59 -17.61
C PRO A 108 -7.81 -14.37 -18.68
N THR A 109 -7.41 -13.12 -18.89
CA THR A 109 -6.36 -12.73 -19.86
C THR A 109 -4.94 -12.83 -19.30
N SER A 110 -4.77 -13.03 -18.00
CA SER A 110 -3.48 -13.07 -17.28
C SER A 110 -3.26 -14.39 -16.53
N THR A 111 -4.00 -15.44 -16.87
CA THR A 111 -3.86 -16.75 -16.24
C THR A 111 -2.47 -17.33 -16.44
N THR A 112 -1.91 -17.87 -15.37
CA THR A 112 -0.67 -18.65 -15.36
C THR A 112 -0.97 -20.15 -15.21
N GLU A 113 0.04 -21.01 -15.31
CA GLU A 113 -0.13 -22.45 -15.03
C GLU A 113 -0.43 -22.75 -13.57
N THR A 114 0.16 -21.99 -12.66
CA THR A 114 0.06 -22.20 -11.22
C THR A 114 0.02 -20.87 -10.50
N ILE A 115 -0.71 -20.80 -9.39
CA ILE A 115 -0.76 -19.64 -8.50
C ILE A 115 0.13 -19.85 -7.27
N ASP A 116 0.77 -18.78 -6.81
CA ASP A 116 1.51 -18.81 -5.55
C ASP A 116 0.55 -18.59 -4.38
N VAL A 117 0.06 -19.68 -3.80
CA VAL A 117 -0.88 -19.62 -2.66
C VAL A 117 -0.31 -18.89 -1.45
N LYS A 118 1.02 -18.86 -1.29
CA LYS A 118 1.65 -18.24 -0.10
C LYS A 118 1.40 -16.74 -0.04
N SER A 119 1.36 -16.07 -1.19
CA SER A 119 1.11 -14.63 -1.27
C SER A 119 -0.33 -14.27 -0.86
N LEU A 120 -1.27 -15.21 -0.97
CA LEU A 120 -2.69 -15.05 -0.60
C LEU A 120 -2.94 -15.16 0.90
N LYS A 121 -1.91 -15.38 1.72
CA LYS A 121 -2.05 -15.49 3.18
C LYS A 121 -2.76 -14.29 3.82
N LEU A 122 -2.61 -13.10 3.24
CA LEU A 122 -3.33 -11.90 3.69
C LEU A 122 -4.88 -12.02 3.59
N TYR A 123 -5.37 -12.97 2.78
CA TYR A 123 -6.79 -13.26 2.57
C TYR A 123 -7.22 -14.62 3.12
N GLU A 124 -6.43 -15.24 4.02
CA GLU A 124 -6.77 -16.55 4.62
C GLU A 124 -8.13 -16.56 5.33
N ASN A 125 -8.60 -15.40 5.80
CA ASN A 125 -9.93 -15.27 6.42
C ASN A 125 -11.08 -15.24 5.41
N LEU A 126 -10.80 -14.98 4.13
CA LEU A 126 -11.79 -14.90 3.06
C LEU A 126 -11.74 -16.11 2.13
N VAL A 127 -10.59 -16.79 2.07
CA VAL A 127 -10.32 -17.81 1.08
C VAL A 127 -9.63 -19.01 1.72
N ASP A 128 -10.15 -20.21 1.41
CA ASP A 128 -9.52 -21.47 1.82
C ASP A 128 -8.26 -21.74 0.97
N LEU A 129 -7.10 -21.50 1.58
CA LEU A 129 -5.80 -21.66 0.93
C LEU A 129 -5.52 -23.09 0.45
N GLU A 130 -6.14 -24.11 1.05
CA GLU A 130 -5.94 -25.50 0.62
C GLU A 130 -6.68 -25.80 -0.70
N LEU A 131 -7.85 -25.18 -0.89
CA LEU A 131 -8.71 -25.41 -2.06
C LEU A 131 -8.41 -24.48 -3.23
N VAL A 132 -7.85 -23.30 -2.97
CA VAL A 132 -7.60 -22.24 -3.95
C VAL A 132 -6.90 -22.70 -5.21
N SER A 133 -5.84 -23.50 -5.10
CA SER A 133 -5.10 -24.01 -6.28
C SER A 133 -5.99 -24.87 -7.18
N GLY A 134 -6.82 -25.73 -6.58
CA GLY A 134 -7.72 -26.61 -7.32
C GLY A 134 -8.83 -25.83 -8.00
N GLU A 135 -9.48 -24.92 -7.27
CA GLU A 135 -10.51 -24.03 -7.81
C GLU A 135 -9.97 -23.17 -8.96
N TYR A 136 -8.77 -22.60 -8.80
CA TYR A 136 -8.10 -21.81 -9.83
C TYR A 136 -7.91 -22.61 -11.14
N LEU A 137 -7.42 -23.84 -11.06
CA LEU A 137 -7.22 -24.69 -12.25
C LEU A 137 -8.55 -25.01 -12.95
N LEU A 138 -9.60 -25.27 -12.17
CA LEU A 138 -10.95 -25.49 -12.72
C LEU A 138 -11.45 -24.23 -13.43
N TRP A 139 -11.25 -23.06 -12.84
CA TRP A 139 -11.67 -21.78 -13.42
C TRP A 139 -10.90 -21.45 -14.70
N LYS A 140 -9.59 -21.72 -14.73
CA LYS A 140 -8.77 -21.62 -15.94
C LYS A 140 -9.33 -22.48 -17.07
N LEU A 141 -9.66 -23.75 -16.80
CA LEU A 141 -10.26 -24.64 -17.80
C LEU A 141 -11.62 -24.15 -18.30
N VAL A 142 -12.41 -23.52 -17.44
CA VAL A 142 -13.68 -22.90 -17.82
C VAL A 142 -13.44 -21.69 -18.72
N TRP A 143 -12.52 -20.79 -18.36
CA TRP A 143 -12.18 -19.61 -19.16
C TRP A 143 -11.55 -19.94 -20.51
N GLU A 144 -10.79 -21.03 -20.61
CA GLU A 144 -10.24 -21.51 -21.89
C GLU A 144 -11.33 -21.97 -22.87
N LYS A 145 -12.47 -22.43 -22.36
CA LYS A 145 -13.60 -22.90 -23.17
C LYS A 145 -14.57 -21.79 -23.56
N MET A 146 -14.49 -20.62 -22.93
CA MET A 146 -15.34 -19.48 -23.25
C MET A 146 -14.86 -18.83 -24.55
N GLU A 147 -15.76 -18.76 -25.55
CA GLU A 147 -15.50 -18.12 -26.86
C GLU A 147 -15.68 -16.59 -26.84
N GLN A 148 -16.30 -16.04 -25.79
CA GLN A 148 -16.47 -14.58 -25.62
C GLN A 148 -15.15 -13.88 -25.27
N ASP A 149 -15.06 -12.58 -25.59
CA ASP A 149 -13.89 -11.75 -25.27
C ASP A 149 -13.51 -11.90 -23.80
N LYS A 150 -12.35 -12.50 -23.57
CA LYS A 150 -11.80 -12.69 -22.23
C LYS A 150 -11.60 -11.32 -21.59
N LEU A 151 -12.27 -11.11 -20.46
CA LEU A 151 -12.18 -9.90 -19.66
C LEU A 151 -10.72 -9.50 -19.41
N SER A 152 -10.38 -8.28 -19.79
CA SER A 152 -8.99 -7.79 -19.79
C SER A 152 -8.58 -7.22 -18.44
N CYS A 153 -9.56 -6.82 -17.61
CA CYS A 153 -9.31 -6.34 -16.26
C CYS A 153 -10.47 -6.62 -15.29
N ALA A 154 -10.19 -6.51 -13.99
CA ALA A 154 -11.18 -6.75 -12.93
C ALA A 154 -12.39 -5.77 -13.00
N ILE A 155 -12.18 -4.54 -13.50
CA ILE A 155 -13.24 -3.53 -13.61
C ILE A 155 -14.30 -3.99 -14.61
N GLU A 156 -13.88 -4.39 -15.82
CA GLU A 156 -14.77 -4.97 -16.84
C GLU A 156 -15.53 -6.20 -16.29
N ALA A 157 -14.87 -7.02 -15.46
CA ALA A 157 -15.51 -8.18 -14.84
C ALA A 157 -16.63 -7.76 -13.88
N THR A 158 -16.42 -6.72 -13.07
CA THR A 158 -17.44 -6.22 -12.14
C THR A 158 -18.62 -5.53 -12.83
N GLU A 159 -18.39 -4.86 -13.96
CA GLU A 159 -19.45 -4.22 -14.75
C GLU A 159 -20.34 -5.26 -15.44
N ASN A 160 -19.74 -6.34 -15.98
CA ASN A 160 -20.49 -7.44 -16.58
C ASN A 160 -21.29 -8.25 -15.55
N ILE A 161 -20.80 -8.40 -14.31
CA ILE A 161 -21.56 -9.04 -13.22
C ILE A 161 -22.80 -8.19 -12.84
N ARG A 162 -22.68 -6.86 -12.80
CA ARG A 162 -23.84 -5.98 -12.56
C ARG A 162 -24.86 -6.01 -13.70
N ALA A 163 -24.42 -6.28 -14.93
CA ALA A 163 -25.31 -6.44 -16.09
C ALA A 163 -25.95 -7.84 -16.17
N THR A 164 -25.46 -8.82 -15.42
CA THR A 164 -25.94 -10.21 -15.41
C THR A 164 -26.44 -10.59 -14.02
N GLU A 165 -27.65 -10.13 -13.67
CA GLU A 165 -28.35 -10.48 -12.42
C GLU A 165 -28.64 -11.99 -12.22
N ASN A 166 -28.08 -12.89 -13.04
CA ASN A 166 -28.34 -14.35 -12.97
C ASN A 166 -27.08 -15.23 -12.85
N ILE A 167 -25.92 -14.65 -12.52
CA ILE A 167 -24.70 -15.44 -12.28
C ILE A 167 -24.46 -15.49 -10.75
N CYS A 168 -25.32 -16.25 -10.06
CA CYS A 168 -25.10 -16.64 -8.66
C CYS A 168 -23.86 -17.55 -8.57
N PHE A 169 -22.66 -16.98 -8.43
CA PHE A 169 -21.42 -17.77 -8.39
C PHE A 169 -20.77 -17.91 -7.01
N PHE A 170 -21.34 -17.29 -5.96
CA PHE A 170 -20.78 -17.36 -4.60
C PHE A 170 -21.65 -18.12 -3.58
N GLU A 171 -22.85 -18.58 -3.92
CA GLU A 171 -23.81 -19.11 -2.93
C GLU A 171 -24.07 -20.64 -2.94
N SER A 172 -23.44 -21.46 -3.80
CA SER A 172 -23.88 -22.87 -3.91
C SER A 172 -23.18 -23.89 -2.98
N ARG A 173 -22.21 -23.52 -2.15
CA ARG A 173 -21.54 -24.50 -1.24
C ARG A 173 -21.85 -24.38 0.25
N TYR A 174 -22.72 -23.46 0.68
CA TYR A 174 -23.10 -23.32 2.10
C TYR A 174 -24.61 -23.39 2.39
N CYS A 175 -25.45 -23.72 1.41
CA CYS A 175 -26.85 -24.04 1.69
C CYS A 175 -27.01 -25.53 2.01
N ASN A 176 -27.04 -25.83 3.32
CA ASN A 176 -27.49 -27.10 3.87
C ASN A 176 -28.91 -27.45 3.36
N CYS A 177 -29.03 -28.57 2.67
CA CYS A 177 -30.17 -29.48 2.65
C CYS A 177 -29.65 -30.90 2.40
#